data_AF-A0A950RJN0-F1
#
_entry.id   AF-A0A950RJN0-F1
#
_cell.length_a   1.000
_cell.length_b   1.000
_cell.length_c   1.000
_cell.angle_alpha   90.00
_cell.angle_beta   90.00
_cell.angle_gamma   90.00
#
_symmetry.space_group_name_H-M   'P 1'
#
loop_
_entity.id
_entity.type
_entity.pdbx_description
1 polymer ?
#
loop_
_entity_poly.entity_id
_entity_poly.type
_entity_poly.pdbx_seq_one_letter_code
_entity_poly.pdbx_strand_id
1 'polypeptide(L)'
;MIQRSGQTLVEVLVAIFIMSIGLMALLSLFPLGAINMAQSIKDERTAHIAANADAFADFMGIRTDTNVINAFQNPPSPYQQPSTSGPSYPVYVDPAGAQLLVNRVGQNTCINRVTLSFINTSNVPRQIPRWFSLLDDMAFDENGMADTSSGTILRPGDYTWAYLLRELQYLPTGTTGNPQVDLTVVVYYKRAPEPTGTGLAGEDTYSATFQAGSNVVYLNYGSNPSPTLRKGSWILDATYS
;
A
#
# COMPACT_ATOMS: atom_id res chain seq x y z
N MET A 1 0.04 -77.41 -14.32
CA MET A 1 -0.50 -76.24 -13.58
C MET A 1 0.68 -75.31 -13.31
N ILE A 2 0.81 -74.20 -14.06
CA ILE A 2 1.99 -73.33 -14.00
C ILE A 2 1.74 -72.26 -12.93
N GLN A 3 2.40 -72.37 -11.77
CA GLN A 3 2.36 -71.34 -10.74
C GLN A 3 3.30 -70.19 -11.14
N ARG A 4 2.75 -68.97 -11.27
CA ARG A 4 3.52 -67.75 -11.56
C ARG A 4 3.89 -67.05 -10.25
N SER A 5 5.04 -67.40 -9.69
CA SER A 5 5.48 -66.99 -8.33
C SER A 5 6.15 -65.60 -8.24
N GLY A 6 5.68 -64.60 -9.00
CA GLY A 6 6.31 -63.27 -9.04
C GLY A 6 5.37 -62.07 -8.98
N GLN A 7 4.04 -62.26 -8.99
CA GLN A 7 3.09 -61.14 -9.11
C GLN A 7 2.90 -60.34 -7.81
N THR A 8 3.08 -60.95 -6.62
CA THR A 8 2.76 -60.29 -5.33
C THR A 8 3.79 -59.25 -4.89
N LEU A 9 5.08 -59.45 -5.17
CA LEU A 9 6.13 -58.49 -4.77
C LEU A 9 6.08 -57.22 -5.61
N VAL A 10 5.83 -57.37 -6.92
CA VAL A 10 5.66 -56.23 -7.84
C VAL A 10 4.45 -55.40 -7.46
N GLU A 11 3.34 -56.04 -7.10
CA GLU A 11 2.11 -55.34 -6.69
C GLU A 11 2.33 -54.49 -5.44
N VAL A 12 3.02 -55.02 -4.42
CA VAL A 12 3.36 -54.26 -3.20
C VAL A 12 4.30 -53.10 -3.50
N LEU A 13 5.29 -53.29 -4.37
CA LEU A 13 6.24 -52.24 -4.74
C LEU A 13 5.56 -51.11 -5.53
N VAL A 14 4.64 -51.45 -6.43
CA VAL A 14 3.78 -50.49 -7.13
C VAL A 14 2.87 -49.74 -6.15
N ALA A 15 2.30 -50.43 -5.16
CA ALA A 15 1.47 -49.78 -4.14
C ALA A 15 2.25 -48.75 -3.32
N ILE A 16 3.47 -49.08 -2.85
CA ILE A 16 4.33 -48.15 -2.12
C ILE A 16 4.78 -46.99 -3.00
N PHE A 17 5.08 -47.25 -4.28
CA PHE A 17 5.45 -46.20 -5.23
C PHE A 17 4.31 -45.19 -5.44
N ILE A 18 3.08 -45.68 -5.70
CA ILE A 18 1.89 -44.83 -5.85
C ILE A 18 1.60 -44.06 -4.56
N MET A 19 1.71 -44.70 -3.40
CA MET A 19 1.53 -44.04 -2.10
C MET A 19 2.58 -42.95 -1.87
N SER A 20 3.84 -43.20 -2.22
CA SER A 20 4.94 -42.22 -2.07
C SER A 20 4.73 -41.00 -2.96
N ILE A 21 4.26 -41.19 -4.20
CA ILE A 21 3.88 -40.09 -5.10
C ILE A 21 2.69 -39.32 -4.52
N GLY A 22 1.67 -40.03 -4.01
CA GLY A 22 0.50 -39.41 -3.37
C GLY A 22 0.88 -38.55 -2.15
N LEU A 23 1.77 -39.04 -1.29
CA LEU A 23 2.26 -38.29 -0.13
C LEU A 23 3.13 -37.09 -0.55
N MET A 24 3.99 -37.23 -1.56
CA MET A 24 4.75 -36.09 -2.09
C MET A 24 3.83 -35.00 -2.68
N ALA A 25 2.74 -35.39 -3.34
CA ALA A 25 1.74 -34.45 -3.86
C ALA A 25 0.98 -33.73 -2.73
N LEU A 26 0.66 -34.41 -1.62
CA LEU A 26 0.02 -33.76 -0.48
C LEU A 26 0.96 -32.79 0.26
N LEU A 27 2.23 -33.14 0.40
CA LEU A 27 3.23 -32.28 1.06
C LEU A 27 3.46 -30.97 0.31
N SER A 28 3.33 -30.96 -1.03
CA SER A 28 3.45 -29.71 -1.82
C SER A 28 2.20 -28.82 -1.74
N LEU A 29 1.04 -29.37 -1.36
CA LEU A 29 -0.21 -28.63 -1.26
C LEU A 29 -0.29 -27.78 0.03
N PHE A 30 0.37 -28.21 1.11
CA PHE A 30 0.41 -27.45 2.38
C PHE A 30 1.07 -26.07 2.24
N PRO A 31 2.29 -25.92 1.68
CA PRO A 31 2.89 -24.60 1.47
C PRO A 31 2.03 -23.68 0.60
N LEU A 32 1.38 -24.24 -0.43
CA LEU A 32 0.51 -23.47 -1.32
C LEU A 32 -0.74 -22.96 -0.57
N GLY A 33 -1.36 -23.82 0.24
CA GLY A 33 -2.47 -23.43 1.11
C GLY A 33 -2.08 -22.35 2.12
N ALA A 34 -0.90 -22.49 2.75
CA ALA A 34 -0.38 -21.52 3.70
C ALA A 34 -0.14 -20.14 3.07
N ILE A 35 0.44 -20.09 1.86
CA ILE A 35 0.66 -18.81 1.14
C ILE A 35 -0.67 -18.14 0.81
N ASN A 36 -1.66 -18.90 0.33
CA ASN A 36 -2.98 -18.35 -0.01
C ASN A 36 -3.71 -17.83 1.24
N MET A 37 -3.62 -18.54 2.38
CA MET A 37 -4.20 -18.08 3.65
C MET A 37 -3.50 -16.83 4.19
N ALA A 38 -2.17 -16.76 4.07
CA ALA A 38 -1.42 -15.57 4.48
C ALA A 38 -1.80 -14.34 3.63
N GLN A 39 -2.00 -14.53 2.32
CA GLN A 39 -2.50 -13.48 1.43
C GLN A 39 -3.94 -13.07 1.78
N SER A 40 -4.84 -14.03 2.01
CA SER A 40 -6.23 -13.70 2.35
C SER A 40 -6.36 -12.93 3.66
N ILE A 41 -5.56 -13.28 4.68
CA ILE A 41 -5.52 -12.54 5.95
C ILE A 41 -5.01 -11.12 5.72
N LYS A 42 -3.97 -10.96 4.89
CA LYS A 42 -3.44 -9.65 4.54
C LYS A 42 -4.49 -8.80 3.82
N ASP A 43 -5.21 -9.38 2.87
CA ASP A 43 -6.24 -8.69 2.10
C ASP A 43 -7.43 -8.30 2.99
N GLU A 44 -7.88 -9.19 3.88
CA GLU A 44 -8.93 -8.93 4.87
C GLU A 44 -8.54 -7.78 5.81
N ARG A 45 -7.33 -7.82 6.37
CA ARG A 45 -6.82 -6.72 7.22
C ARG A 45 -6.75 -5.41 6.43
N THR A 46 -6.24 -5.44 5.21
CA THR A 46 -6.15 -4.25 4.35
C THR A 46 -7.54 -3.67 4.08
N ALA A 47 -8.54 -4.50 3.79
CA ALA A 47 -9.92 -4.07 3.56
C ALA A 47 -10.55 -3.44 4.82
N HIS A 48 -10.35 -4.06 5.99
CA HIS A 48 -10.80 -3.49 7.26
C HIS A 48 -10.17 -2.13 7.57
N ILE A 49 -8.86 -2.00 7.33
CA ILE A 49 -8.14 -0.74 7.53
C ILE A 49 -8.63 0.32 6.55
N ALA A 50 -8.84 -0.04 5.29
CA ALA A 50 -9.36 0.88 4.29
C ALA A 50 -10.75 1.42 4.68
N ALA A 51 -11.66 0.56 5.15
CA ALA A 51 -12.97 0.98 5.63
C ALA A 51 -12.88 1.91 6.85
N ASN A 52 -12.01 1.60 7.81
CA ASN A 52 -11.81 2.44 8.98
C ASN A 52 -11.19 3.80 8.63
N ALA A 53 -10.23 3.82 7.71
CA ALA A 53 -9.57 5.03 7.24
C ALA A 53 -10.53 5.92 6.45
N ASP A 54 -11.45 5.35 5.67
CA ASP A 54 -12.50 6.09 4.96
C ASP A 54 -13.47 6.75 5.95
N ALA A 55 -13.98 5.99 6.91
CA ALA A 55 -14.82 6.54 7.99
C ALA A 55 -14.11 7.64 8.79
N PHE A 56 -12.80 7.48 9.04
CA PHE A 56 -11.99 8.49 9.68
C PHE A 56 -11.84 9.76 8.82
N ALA A 57 -11.70 9.61 7.50
CA ALA A 57 -11.59 10.73 6.58
C ALA A 57 -12.85 11.60 6.57
N ASP A 58 -14.02 10.95 6.63
CA ASP A 58 -15.31 11.63 6.72
C ASP A 58 -15.50 12.30 8.09
N PHE A 59 -15.15 11.62 9.18
CA PHE A 59 -15.24 12.18 10.54
C PHE A 59 -14.36 13.44 10.71
N MET A 60 -13.14 13.40 10.19
CA MET A 60 -12.19 14.52 10.28
C MET A 60 -12.42 15.60 9.23
N GLY A 61 -13.31 15.36 8.25
CA GLY A 61 -13.55 16.31 7.16
C GLY A 61 -12.33 16.52 6.25
N ILE A 62 -11.58 15.45 5.94
CA ILE A 62 -10.36 15.54 5.12
C ILE A 62 -10.62 16.17 3.75
N ARG A 63 -11.80 15.91 3.16
CA ARG A 63 -12.23 16.47 1.87
C ARG A 63 -12.36 18.00 1.89
N THR A 64 -12.58 18.57 3.06
CA THR A 64 -12.74 20.02 3.29
C THR A 64 -11.54 20.64 4.00
N ASP A 65 -10.45 19.89 4.20
CA ASP A 65 -9.26 20.39 4.88
C ASP A 65 -8.59 21.50 4.05
N THR A 66 -8.24 22.59 4.72
CA THR A 66 -7.67 23.78 4.07
C THR A 66 -6.38 23.49 3.30
N ASN A 67 -5.51 22.60 3.81
CA ASN A 67 -4.26 22.26 3.13
C ASN A 67 -4.53 21.46 1.85
N VAL A 68 -5.53 20.59 1.88
CA VAL A 68 -5.96 19.78 0.72
C VAL A 68 -6.57 20.68 -0.36
N ILE A 69 -7.48 21.58 0.02
CA ILE A 69 -8.10 22.55 -0.90
C ILE A 69 -7.02 23.42 -1.56
N ASN A 70 -6.07 23.93 -0.78
CA ASN A 70 -4.96 24.72 -1.32
C ASN A 70 -4.09 23.92 -2.30
N ALA A 71 -3.93 22.60 -2.08
CA ALA A 71 -3.15 21.74 -2.94
C ALA A 71 -3.82 21.46 -4.29
N PHE A 72 -5.16 21.43 -4.34
CA PHE A 72 -5.90 21.34 -5.61
C PHE A 72 -5.73 22.58 -6.48
N GLN A 73 -5.62 23.76 -5.85
CA GLN A 73 -5.54 25.05 -6.55
C GLN A 73 -4.13 25.39 -7.06
N ASN A 74 -3.10 24.80 -6.46
CA ASN A 74 -1.70 25.10 -6.74
C ASN A 74 -1.00 23.88 -7.33
N PRO A 75 -1.27 23.52 -8.59
CA PRO A 75 -0.55 22.44 -9.24
C PRO A 75 0.95 22.73 -9.29
N PRO A 76 1.79 21.70 -9.19
CA PRO A 76 3.22 21.85 -9.40
C PRO A 76 3.51 22.30 -10.84
N SER A 77 4.59 23.06 -11.05
CA SER A 77 5.13 23.29 -12.40
C SER A 77 5.55 21.94 -13.03
N PRO A 78 5.32 21.70 -14.34
CA PRO A 78 4.91 22.64 -15.40
C PRO A 78 3.41 22.71 -15.68
N TYR A 79 2.56 22.16 -14.81
CA TYR A 79 1.16 21.97 -15.15
C TYR A 79 0.35 23.25 -15.00
N GLN A 80 -0.54 23.48 -15.96
CA GLN A 80 -1.43 24.64 -15.99
C GLN A 80 -2.57 24.46 -14.98
N GLN A 81 -3.37 25.49 -14.72
CA GLN A 81 -4.58 25.28 -13.92
C GLN A 81 -5.62 24.49 -14.73
N PRO A 82 -6.42 23.62 -14.09
CA PRO A 82 -7.45 22.86 -14.80
C PRO A 82 -8.58 23.80 -15.23
N SER A 83 -9.32 23.42 -16.27
CA SER A 83 -10.55 24.13 -16.64
C SER A 83 -11.62 23.98 -15.54
N THR A 84 -12.46 24.98 -15.35
CA THR A 84 -13.54 25.02 -14.34
C THR A 84 -14.62 23.95 -14.48
N SER A 85 -14.68 23.29 -15.63
CA SER A 85 -15.59 22.19 -15.93
C SER A 85 -14.94 20.81 -15.78
N GLY A 86 -13.63 20.75 -15.55
CA GLY A 86 -12.87 19.50 -15.47
C GLY A 86 -12.55 19.10 -14.03
N PRO A 87 -12.13 17.84 -13.82
CA PRO A 87 -11.64 17.39 -12.53
C PRO A 87 -10.31 18.07 -12.17
N SER A 88 -10.04 18.21 -10.86
CA SER A 88 -8.78 18.77 -10.39
C SER A 88 -7.61 17.79 -10.57
N TYR A 89 -6.42 18.30 -10.24
CA TYR A 89 -5.25 17.47 -10.02
C TYR A 89 -5.41 16.59 -8.78
N PRO A 90 -4.84 15.38 -8.78
CA PRO A 90 -4.81 14.55 -7.60
C PRO A 90 -3.93 15.18 -6.52
N VAL A 91 -4.31 14.95 -5.26
CA VAL A 91 -3.56 15.35 -4.07
C VAL A 91 -3.36 14.11 -3.21
N TYR A 92 -2.14 13.91 -2.75
CA TYR A 92 -1.76 12.81 -1.89
C TYR A 92 -1.62 13.27 -0.44
N VAL A 93 -2.58 12.94 0.41
CA VAL A 93 -2.52 13.23 1.83
C VAL A 93 -1.73 12.13 2.52
N ASP A 94 -0.49 12.47 2.88
CA ASP A 94 0.43 11.58 3.56
C ASP A 94 1.33 12.41 4.48
N PRO A 95 0.92 12.63 5.74
CA PRO A 95 1.71 13.41 6.69
C PRO A 95 3.10 12.83 6.97
N ALA A 96 3.26 11.50 6.84
CA ALA A 96 4.56 10.85 6.93
C ALA A 96 5.45 11.30 5.78
N GLY A 97 5.02 11.11 4.53
CA GLY A 97 5.83 11.50 3.40
C GLY A 97 6.03 13.01 3.22
N ALA A 98 5.02 13.83 3.55
CA ALA A 98 5.08 15.28 3.39
C ALA A 98 6.16 15.93 4.25
N GLN A 99 6.45 15.36 5.42
CA GLN A 99 7.41 15.93 6.36
C GLN A 99 8.85 15.48 6.11
N LEU A 100 9.03 14.31 5.47
CA LEU A 100 10.31 13.63 5.49
C LEU A 100 11.20 13.92 4.29
N LEU A 101 10.64 14.21 3.11
CA LEU A 101 11.44 14.16 1.88
C LEU A 101 11.02 15.17 0.83
N VAL A 102 9.79 15.05 0.34
CA VAL A 102 9.33 15.77 -0.84
C VAL A 102 7.85 16.06 -0.68
N ASN A 103 7.45 17.30 -0.90
CA ASN A 103 6.04 17.72 -0.96
C ASN A 103 5.31 17.14 -2.19
N ARG A 104 5.82 16.04 -2.79
CA ARG A 104 5.35 15.45 -4.04
C ARG A 104 5.60 13.93 -4.05
N VAL A 105 4.67 13.16 -4.58
CA VAL A 105 4.81 11.73 -4.88
C VAL A 105 5.36 11.60 -6.30
N GLY A 106 6.40 10.79 -6.54
CA GLY A 106 6.85 10.53 -7.92
C GLY A 106 7.93 11.47 -8.48
N GLN A 107 8.61 12.26 -7.63
CA GLN A 107 9.63 13.29 -7.93
C GLN A 107 9.09 14.73 -8.08
N ASN A 108 9.94 15.65 -8.58
CA ASN A 108 9.75 17.10 -8.52
C ASN A 108 8.57 17.62 -9.36
N THR A 109 7.94 16.86 -10.26
CA THR A 109 6.87 17.36 -11.16
C THR A 109 5.65 16.43 -11.14
N CYS A 110 5.29 15.94 -9.96
CA CYS A 110 4.25 14.90 -9.83
C CYS A 110 3.24 15.26 -8.74
N ILE A 111 2.35 14.33 -8.38
CA ILE A 111 1.22 14.54 -7.46
C ILE A 111 1.66 15.27 -6.18
N ASN A 112 1.00 16.38 -5.84
CA ASN A 112 1.29 17.12 -4.61
C ASN A 112 1.04 16.23 -3.38
N ARG A 113 2.02 16.17 -2.49
CA ARG A 113 1.91 15.48 -1.20
C ARG A 113 1.75 16.49 -0.08
N VAL A 114 0.70 16.35 0.73
CA VAL A 114 0.35 17.31 1.79
C VAL A 114 0.08 16.64 3.13
N THR A 115 0.22 17.44 4.18
CA THR A 115 -0.25 17.12 5.53
C THR A 115 -1.58 17.79 5.81
N LEU A 116 -2.36 17.23 6.73
CA LEU A 116 -3.63 17.82 7.18
C LEU A 116 -3.40 18.96 8.17
N SER A 117 -4.34 19.90 8.21
CA SER A 117 -4.24 21.11 9.04
C SER A 117 -4.20 20.82 10.55
N PHE A 118 -4.82 19.72 10.99
CA PHE A 118 -4.83 19.32 12.40
C PHE A 118 -3.59 18.52 12.83
N ILE A 119 -2.73 18.11 11.89
CA ILE A 119 -1.47 17.44 12.20
C ILE A 119 -0.42 18.51 12.49
N ASN A 120 0.09 18.51 13.71
CA ASN A 120 1.15 19.40 14.13
C ASN A 120 2.49 18.87 13.59
N THR A 121 3.05 19.61 12.63
CA THR A 121 4.30 19.26 11.93
C THR A 121 5.50 19.10 12.87
N SER A 122 5.49 19.72 14.07
CA SER A 122 6.55 19.55 15.07
C SER A 122 6.45 18.25 15.88
N ASN A 123 5.32 17.52 15.83
CA ASN A 123 5.05 16.32 16.63
C ASN A 123 4.69 15.09 15.78
N VAL A 124 5.08 15.12 14.51
CA VAL A 124 4.73 14.15 13.48
C VAL A 124 5.05 12.70 13.87
N PRO A 125 6.23 12.35 14.44
CA PRO A 125 6.55 10.97 14.81
C PRO A 125 5.57 10.36 15.82
N ARG A 126 4.94 11.19 16.66
CA ARG A 126 3.94 10.73 17.64
C ARG A 126 2.51 10.71 17.08
N GLN A 127 2.22 11.56 16.11
CA GLN A 127 0.87 11.73 15.57
C GLN A 127 0.58 10.78 14.41
N ILE A 128 1.57 10.44 13.57
CA ILE A 128 1.36 9.50 12.45
C ILE A 128 0.90 8.13 12.96
N PRO A 129 1.59 7.47 13.92
CA PRO A 129 1.15 6.15 14.35
C PRO A 129 -0.25 6.19 14.96
N ARG A 130 -0.65 7.33 15.54
CA ARG A 130 -1.98 7.50 16.13
C ARG A 130 -3.10 7.61 15.10
N TRP A 131 -2.87 8.32 13.99
CA TRP A 131 -3.93 8.71 13.05
C TRP A 131 -3.84 8.05 11.67
N PHE A 132 -2.68 7.48 11.33
CA PHE A 132 -2.37 6.93 10.00
C PHE A 132 -1.74 5.54 10.08
N SER A 133 -1.87 4.86 11.22
CA SER A 133 -1.46 3.45 11.35
C SER A 133 -2.51 2.63 12.10
N LEU A 134 -2.51 1.32 11.84
CA LEU A 134 -3.37 0.40 12.57
C LEU A 134 -2.87 0.27 14.02
N LEU A 135 -3.65 0.79 14.96
CA LEU A 135 -3.31 0.74 16.39
C LEU A 135 -3.53 -0.63 17.03
N ASP A 136 -4.29 -1.52 16.40
CA ASP A 136 -4.67 -2.81 16.97
C ASP A 136 -3.63 -3.92 16.74
N ASP A 137 -2.56 -3.64 16.00
CA ASP A 137 -1.51 -4.62 15.78
C ASP A 137 -0.59 -4.71 16.99
N MET A 138 -0.43 -5.91 17.54
CA MET A 138 0.46 -6.20 18.66
C MET A 138 1.45 -7.29 18.26
N ALA A 139 2.72 -7.07 18.61
CA ALA A 139 3.74 -8.10 18.45
C ALA A 139 3.64 -9.12 19.59
N PHE A 140 3.91 -10.38 19.28
CA PHE A 140 4.01 -11.46 20.26
C PHE A 140 5.43 -12.01 20.28
N ASP A 141 5.91 -12.35 21.48
CA ASP A 141 7.19 -13.03 21.67
C ASP A 141 7.11 -14.52 21.33
N GLU A 142 8.24 -15.23 21.43
CA GLU A 142 8.32 -16.67 21.16
C GLU A 142 7.43 -17.52 22.10
N ASN A 143 7.00 -16.96 23.24
CA ASN A 143 6.11 -17.62 24.20
C ASN A 143 4.63 -17.31 23.93
N GLY A 144 4.32 -16.53 22.88
CA GLY A 144 2.96 -16.09 22.57
C GLY A 144 2.42 -15.02 23.53
N MET A 145 3.28 -14.36 24.31
CA MET A 145 2.92 -13.20 25.13
C MET A 145 3.11 -11.92 24.33
N ALA A 146 2.36 -10.87 24.66
CA ALA A 146 2.57 -9.56 24.03
C ALA A 146 4.01 -9.10 24.26
N ASP A 147 4.71 -8.70 23.20
CA ASP A 147 6.10 -8.24 23.28
C ASP A 147 6.16 -6.89 24.00
N THR A 148 6.70 -6.90 25.22
CA THR A 148 6.93 -5.70 26.04
C THR A 148 8.41 -5.36 26.19
N SER A 149 9.28 -5.84 25.30
CA SER A 149 10.74 -5.60 25.37
C SER A 149 11.13 -4.12 25.42
N SER A 150 10.30 -3.24 24.88
CA SER A 150 10.46 -1.78 24.92
C SER A 150 9.91 -1.09 26.20
N GLY A 151 9.41 -1.86 27.18
CA GLY A 151 8.72 -1.35 28.36
C GLY A 151 7.24 -0.99 28.13
N THR A 152 6.76 -1.07 26.89
CA THR A 152 5.35 -0.96 26.50
C THR A 152 5.00 -2.05 25.50
N ILE A 153 3.71 -2.34 25.31
CA ILE A 153 3.25 -3.29 24.28
C ILE A 153 3.75 -2.79 22.93
N LEU A 154 4.60 -3.58 22.28
CA LEU A 154 5.16 -3.26 20.98
C LEU A 154 4.05 -3.33 19.93
N ARG A 155 3.81 -2.18 19.31
CA ARG A 155 2.91 -2.05 18.16
C ARG A 155 3.78 -1.79 16.94
N PRO A 156 3.97 -2.80 16.06
CA PRO A 156 4.91 -2.67 14.95
C PRO A 156 4.48 -1.61 13.93
N GLY A 157 3.19 -1.26 13.89
CA GLY A 157 2.67 -0.30 12.90
C GLY A 157 2.83 -0.83 11.48
N ASP A 158 2.72 -2.16 11.31
CA ASP A 158 2.94 -2.84 10.03
C ASP A 158 1.98 -2.35 8.93
N TYR A 159 0.85 -1.76 9.30
CA TYR A 159 -0.05 -1.13 8.35
C TYR A 159 -0.14 0.37 8.60
N THR A 160 0.14 1.13 7.55
CA THR A 160 -0.12 2.58 7.49
C THR A 160 -1.03 2.88 6.31
N TRP A 161 -1.64 4.05 6.30
CA TRP A 161 -2.43 4.48 5.14
C TRP A 161 -2.18 5.93 4.79
N ALA A 162 -2.59 6.29 3.59
CA ALA A 162 -2.65 7.63 3.05
C ALA A 162 -3.92 7.78 2.21
N TYR A 163 -4.24 9.01 1.81
CA TYR A 163 -5.39 9.29 0.96
C TYR A 163 -4.95 9.88 -0.36
N LEU A 164 -5.48 9.36 -1.47
CA LEU A 164 -5.40 9.97 -2.78
C LEU A 164 -6.74 10.63 -3.06
N LEU A 165 -6.75 11.96 -3.19
CA LEU A 165 -7.95 12.74 -3.42
C LEU A 165 -7.93 13.42 -4.77
N ARG A 166 -9.10 13.63 -5.37
CA ARG A 166 -9.28 14.40 -6.60
C ARG A 166 -10.64 15.07 -6.61
N GLU A 167 -10.74 16.36 -6.91
CA GLU A 167 -12.04 17.00 -7.13
C GLU A 167 -12.62 16.55 -8.47
N LEU A 168 -13.91 16.22 -8.49
CA LEU A 168 -14.65 15.89 -9.70
C LEU A 168 -14.83 17.13 -10.59
N GLN A 169 -14.94 18.30 -9.97
CA GLN A 169 -15.03 19.60 -10.64
C GLN A 169 -14.13 20.60 -9.92
N TYR A 170 -13.16 21.15 -10.66
CA TYR A 170 -12.25 22.17 -10.17
C TYR A 170 -13.01 23.45 -9.78
N LEU A 171 -12.81 23.89 -8.54
CA LEU A 171 -13.34 25.15 -8.05
C LEU A 171 -12.21 26.21 -8.00
N PRO A 172 -12.31 27.30 -8.79
CA PRO A 172 -11.35 28.40 -8.74
C PRO A 172 -11.23 28.99 -7.33
N THR A 173 -10.03 29.48 -7.01
CA THR A 173 -9.75 30.19 -5.76
C THR A 173 -10.78 31.30 -5.52
N GLY A 174 -11.39 31.29 -4.34
CA GLY A 174 -12.42 32.26 -3.94
C GLY A 174 -13.86 31.84 -4.24
N THR A 175 -14.08 30.71 -4.92
CA THR A 175 -15.43 30.14 -5.09
C THR A 175 -15.90 29.53 -3.77
N THR A 176 -17.10 29.91 -3.33
CA THR A 176 -17.73 29.34 -2.14
C THR A 176 -18.54 28.10 -2.56
N GLY A 177 -18.13 26.93 -2.10
CA GLY A 177 -18.80 25.67 -2.40
C GLY A 177 -18.09 24.49 -1.73
N ASN A 178 -18.82 23.42 -1.44
CA ASN A 178 -18.22 22.18 -0.96
C ASN A 178 -17.66 21.42 -2.18
N PRO A 179 -16.34 21.20 -2.27
CA PRO A 179 -15.78 20.45 -3.38
C PRO A 179 -16.30 19.02 -3.33
N GLN A 180 -16.77 18.52 -4.47
CA GLN A 180 -17.07 17.10 -4.62
C GLN A 180 -15.75 16.39 -4.88
N VAL A 181 -15.21 15.78 -3.82
CA VAL A 181 -13.91 15.10 -3.86
C VAL A 181 -14.15 13.61 -3.97
N ASP A 182 -13.47 12.96 -4.91
CA ASP A 182 -13.26 11.51 -4.93
C ASP A 182 -12.05 11.18 -4.03
N LEU A 183 -12.17 10.14 -3.20
CA LEU A 183 -11.14 9.75 -2.23
C LEU A 183 -10.90 8.26 -2.34
N THR A 184 -9.62 7.92 -2.52
CA THR A 184 -9.14 6.55 -2.50
C THR A 184 -8.19 6.38 -1.32
N VAL A 185 -8.45 5.37 -0.48
CA VAL A 185 -7.54 5.01 0.61
C VAL A 185 -6.42 4.13 0.04
N VAL A 186 -5.17 4.51 0.31
CA VAL A 186 -3.99 3.72 -0.05
C VAL A 186 -3.42 3.12 1.22
N VAL A 187 -3.50 1.79 1.35
CA VAL A 187 -2.97 1.05 2.50
C VAL A 187 -1.59 0.48 2.15
N TYR A 188 -0.63 0.72 3.03
CA TYR A 188 0.73 0.24 2.93
C TYR A 188 0.98 -0.87 3.95
N TYR A 189 1.75 -1.87 3.56
CA TYR A 189 2.22 -2.94 4.44
C TYR A 189 3.73 -2.84 4.60
N LYS A 190 4.20 -2.76 5.85
CA LYS A 190 5.60 -2.59 6.27
C LYS A 190 6.27 -1.35 5.70
N ARG A 191 5.50 -0.28 5.51
CA ARG A 191 6.06 1.06 5.25
C ARG A 191 6.57 1.62 6.56
N ALA A 192 7.82 2.08 6.59
CA ALA A 192 8.40 2.68 7.78
C ALA A 192 7.57 3.92 8.19
N PRO A 193 7.07 4.00 9.45
CA PRO A 193 6.30 5.15 9.92
C PRO A 193 7.20 6.36 10.23
N GLU A 194 8.50 6.12 10.45
CA GLU A 194 9.50 7.11 10.82
C GLU A 194 10.61 7.23 9.76
N PRO A 195 11.25 8.40 9.63
CA PRO A 195 12.34 8.61 8.69
C PRO A 195 13.58 7.79 9.05
N THR A 196 14.09 7.00 8.12
CA THR A 196 15.42 6.36 8.23
C THR A 196 16.55 7.26 7.72
N GLY A 197 16.38 8.58 7.72
CA GLY A 197 17.41 9.57 7.36
C GLY A 197 17.74 9.68 5.85
N THR A 198 17.31 8.73 5.01
CA THR A 198 17.64 8.72 3.57
C THR A 198 16.44 8.60 2.63
N GLY A 199 15.22 8.46 3.14
CA GLY A 199 14.06 8.15 2.31
C GLY A 199 12.91 7.52 3.08
N LEU A 200 11.76 7.39 2.42
CA LEU A 200 10.67 6.56 2.84
C LEU A 200 10.98 5.22 2.21
N ALA A 201 11.41 4.27 3.03
CA ALA A 201 11.71 2.93 2.56
C ALA A 201 10.48 2.35 1.83
N GLY A 202 10.66 1.93 0.58
CA GLY A 202 9.62 1.31 -0.24
C GLY A 202 8.84 2.25 -1.17
N GLU A 203 9.19 3.54 -1.26
CA GLU A 203 8.61 4.48 -2.24
C GLU A 203 9.63 4.88 -3.32
N ASP A 204 10.23 3.88 -3.96
CA ASP A 204 11.18 4.12 -5.05
C ASP A 204 10.45 4.62 -6.30
N THR A 205 10.92 5.75 -6.85
CA THR A 205 10.37 6.34 -8.08
C THR A 205 11.17 5.88 -9.29
N TYR A 206 10.48 5.46 -10.35
CA TYR A 206 11.10 5.01 -11.60
C TYR A 206 10.47 5.73 -12.79
N SER A 207 11.28 6.02 -13.81
CA SER A 207 10.76 6.49 -15.08
C SER A 207 10.06 5.33 -15.78
N ALA A 208 8.80 5.53 -16.17
CA ALA A 208 8.00 4.52 -16.83
C ALA A 208 7.60 4.95 -18.24
N THR A 209 7.48 4.00 -19.17
CA THR A 209 6.81 4.20 -20.45
C THR A 209 5.72 3.15 -20.62
N PHE A 210 4.56 3.59 -21.08
CA PHE A 210 3.44 2.71 -21.40
C PHE A 210 2.67 3.27 -22.60
N GLN A 211 1.96 2.39 -23.28
CA GLN A 211 1.05 2.77 -24.36
C GLN A 211 -0.38 2.68 -23.83
N ALA A 212 -1.17 3.74 -23.99
CA ALA A 212 -2.58 3.70 -23.62
C ALA A 212 -3.29 2.53 -24.34
N GLY A 213 -4.05 1.73 -23.60
CA GLY A 213 -4.68 0.50 -24.09
C GLY A 213 -3.80 -0.76 -24.05
N SER A 214 -2.52 -0.64 -23.67
CA SER A 214 -1.65 -1.78 -23.40
C SER A 214 -1.72 -2.19 -21.93
N ASN A 215 -1.50 -3.48 -21.65
CA ASN A 215 -1.36 -4.04 -20.31
C ASN A 215 0.12 -4.17 -19.88
N VAL A 216 1.03 -3.51 -20.59
CA VAL A 216 2.49 -3.58 -20.36
C VAL A 216 3.02 -2.19 -20.01
N VAL A 217 3.71 -2.11 -18.87
CA VAL A 217 4.44 -0.93 -18.41
C VAL A 217 5.93 -1.28 -18.41
N TYR A 218 6.74 -0.46 -19.07
CA TYR A 218 8.19 -0.59 -19.07
C TYR A 218 8.78 0.36 -18.03
N LEU A 219 9.44 -0.19 -17.01
CA LEU A 219 10.13 0.59 -15.98
C LEU A 219 11.61 0.70 -16.31
N ASN A 220 12.12 1.93 -16.37
CA ASN A 220 13.54 2.21 -16.48
C ASN A 220 14.10 2.51 -15.08
N TYR A 221 14.93 1.59 -14.57
CA TYR A 221 15.57 1.73 -13.27
C TYR A 221 17.06 2.11 -13.36
N GLY A 222 17.66 2.23 -14.55
CA GLY A 222 19.04 2.71 -14.71
C GLY A 222 20.04 2.07 -13.73
N SER A 223 20.68 2.90 -12.89
CA SER A 223 21.57 2.48 -11.80
C SER A 223 20.88 2.26 -10.45
N ASN A 224 19.57 2.54 -10.34
CA ASN A 224 18.80 2.32 -9.13
C ASN A 224 18.56 0.80 -8.93
N PRO A 225 18.33 0.36 -7.68
CA PRO A 225 17.93 -1.01 -7.41
C PRO A 225 16.68 -1.40 -8.22
N SER A 226 16.65 -2.67 -8.65
CA SER A 226 15.49 -3.23 -9.35
C SER A 226 14.23 -3.07 -8.48
N PRO A 227 13.09 -2.64 -9.04
CA PRO A 227 11.87 -2.44 -8.28
C PRO A 227 11.39 -3.76 -7.67
N THR A 228 10.99 -3.73 -6.40
CA THR A 228 10.53 -4.90 -5.66
C THR A 228 9.05 -5.24 -5.94
N LEU A 229 8.69 -5.35 -7.21
CA LEU A 229 7.32 -5.68 -7.63
C LEU A 229 7.01 -7.16 -7.40
N ARG A 230 5.81 -7.43 -6.86
CA ARG A 230 5.27 -8.78 -6.70
C ARG A 230 3.88 -8.86 -7.31
N LYS A 231 3.40 -10.06 -7.60
CA LYS A 231 1.99 -10.25 -7.98
C LYS A 231 1.09 -9.72 -6.85
N GLY A 232 0.13 -8.86 -7.19
CA GLY A 232 -0.74 -8.18 -6.23
C GLY A 232 -0.19 -6.86 -5.68
N SER A 233 1.05 -6.48 -6.02
CA SER A 233 1.52 -5.10 -5.81
C SER A 233 0.88 -4.15 -6.82
N TRP A 234 0.86 -2.87 -6.48
CA TRP A 234 0.38 -1.80 -7.36
C TRP A 234 1.53 -0.88 -7.78
N ILE A 235 1.33 -0.19 -8.90
CA ILE A 235 2.17 0.91 -9.36
C ILE A 235 1.26 2.13 -9.38
N LEU A 236 1.69 3.23 -8.75
CA LEU A 236 1.01 4.51 -8.89
C LEU A 236 1.69 5.28 -10.00
N ASP A 237 0.94 5.54 -11.06
CA ASP A 237 1.34 6.54 -12.04
C ASP A 237 1.13 7.92 -11.43
N ALA A 238 2.24 8.61 -11.18
CA ALA A 238 2.24 9.96 -10.65
C ALA A 238 2.32 11.02 -11.76
N THR A 239 2.39 10.60 -13.02
CA THR A 239 2.29 11.49 -14.17
C THR A 239 0.84 11.83 -14.43
N TYR A 240 0.62 13.06 -14.87
CA TYR A 240 -0.69 13.49 -15.32
C TYR A 240 -0.50 14.28 -16.61
N SER A 241 -1.49 14.22 -17.50
CA SER A 241 -1.47 14.85 -18.81
C SER A 241 -2.69 15.73 -19.03
#